data_AF-A0A432XFK5-F1
#
_entry.id   AF-A0A432XFK5-F1
#
_cell.length_a   1.000
_cell.length_b   1.000
_cell.length_c   1.000
_cell.angle_alpha   90.00
_cell.angle_beta   90.00
_cell.angle_gamma   90.00
#
_symmetry.space_group_name_H-M   'P 1'
#
loop_
_entity.id
_entity.type
_entity.pdbx_description
1 polymer ?
#
loop_
_entity_poly.entity_id
_entity_poly.type
_entity_poly.pdbx_seq_one_letter_code
_entity_poly.pdbx_strand_id
1 'polypeptide(L)'
;MKFELLKTSGKARRGRMVFDRGVVETPAFMPVGTAGTVKGMTPEEVKATGAQICLGNTFHLMLRPGTSIIKQHGDLHDFMNWDKPILTDSGGFQVFSLGELRKITEEGVTFRSPINGEKILLTPEKSMEVQRDLGSDIVMIFDECTPYPATQAEARSSMELSLRWAERSKAAHGDNPSALFGIIQGGMYEELRTISLEGLTNIGFDGYAIGGLSVGEPKEDMMRVLDYITPQMPTDKPRYLMGVGKPEDLVEAVRRGVDMFDCVMPTRNARNGHLFVSNGVVKIRNAVHRTDTGPLDPECDCYTCQNYSRAYLHHLDRSNEMLGGRLNTIHNLHFYQKVMQDLRDAIENDRLEDHVAEFYAKRGLEVPALK
;
A
#
# COMPACT_ATOMS: atom_id res chain seq x y z
N MET A 1 8.66 -4.36 -16.64
CA MET A 1 8.10 -5.30 -15.64
C MET A 1 7.38 -6.42 -16.36
N LYS A 2 7.54 -7.67 -15.91
CA LYS A 2 6.76 -8.83 -16.40
C LYS A 2 6.00 -9.46 -15.23
N PHE A 3 4.68 -9.60 -15.35
CA PHE A 3 3.86 -10.31 -14.38
C PHE A 3 3.67 -11.77 -14.80
N GLU A 4 3.85 -12.69 -13.86
CA GLU A 4 3.67 -14.12 -14.05
C GLU A 4 2.66 -14.64 -13.03
N LEU A 5 1.51 -15.13 -13.52
CA LEU A 5 0.56 -15.85 -12.70
C LEU A 5 1.01 -17.32 -12.59
N LEU A 6 1.36 -17.76 -11.37
CA LEU A 6 1.91 -19.10 -11.12
C LEU A 6 0.82 -20.10 -10.75
N LYS A 7 -0.10 -19.70 -9.86
CA LYS A 7 -1.17 -20.56 -9.37
C LYS A 7 -2.38 -19.75 -8.91
N THR A 8 -3.55 -20.37 -8.92
CA THR A 8 -4.79 -19.81 -8.37
C THR A 8 -5.44 -20.79 -7.41
N SER A 9 -6.03 -20.28 -6.33
CA SER A 9 -6.91 -21.02 -5.43
C SER A 9 -8.21 -20.25 -5.30
N GLY A 10 -9.27 -20.70 -5.98
CA GLY A 10 -10.47 -19.89 -6.17
C GLY A 10 -10.15 -18.58 -6.90
N LYS A 11 -10.52 -17.44 -6.31
CA LYS A 11 -10.18 -16.11 -6.84
C LYS A 11 -8.76 -15.64 -6.44
N ALA A 12 -8.15 -16.26 -5.43
CA ALA A 12 -6.83 -15.87 -4.94
C ALA A 12 -5.72 -16.28 -5.92
N ARG A 13 -4.68 -15.45 -6.01
CA ARG A 13 -3.63 -15.54 -7.02
C ARG A 13 -2.26 -15.58 -6.37
N ARG A 14 -1.45 -16.56 -6.77
CA ARG A 14 -0.02 -16.63 -6.52
C ARG A 14 0.70 -16.23 -7.79
N GLY A 15 1.45 -15.15 -7.74
CA GLY A 15 2.18 -14.65 -8.91
C GLY A 15 3.50 -14.00 -8.54
N ARG A 16 4.20 -13.45 -9.51
CA ARG A 16 5.38 -12.62 -9.27
C ARG A 16 5.50 -11.53 -10.32
N MET A 17 6.06 -10.40 -9.94
CA MET A 17 6.48 -9.33 -10.83
C MET A 17 8.00 -9.34 -10.95
N VAL A 18 8.50 -9.41 -12.18
CA VAL A 18 9.93 -9.42 -12.48
C VAL A 18 10.35 -8.05 -13.01
N PHE A 19 11.33 -7.45 -12.33
CA PHE A 19 11.99 -6.20 -12.67
C PHE A 19 13.49 -6.42 -12.81
N ASP A 20 14.18 -5.47 -13.43
CA ASP A 20 15.66 -5.48 -13.49
C ASP A 20 16.28 -5.41 -12.08
N ARG A 21 15.60 -4.73 -11.15
CA ARG A 21 16.01 -4.60 -9.73
C ARG A 21 15.59 -5.77 -8.84
N GLY A 22 14.95 -6.79 -9.40
CA GLY A 22 14.61 -8.02 -8.67
C GLY A 22 13.16 -8.47 -8.84
N VAL A 23 12.80 -9.46 -8.02
CA VAL A 23 11.50 -10.14 -8.09
C VAL A 23 10.65 -9.77 -6.88
N VAL A 24 9.38 -9.48 -7.13
CA VAL A 24 8.34 -9.26 -6.11
C VAL A 24 7.32 -10.37 -6.20
N GLU A 25 7.25 -11.22 -5.18
CA GLU A 25 6.29 -12.31 -5.07
C GLU A 25 4.93 -11.77 -4.60
N THR A 26 3.84 -12.17 -5.26
CA THR A 26 2.47 -11.76 -4.93
C THR A 26 1.66 -12.92 -4.34
N PRO A 27 0.79 -12.67 -3.33
CA PRO A 27 0.43 -11.37 -2.78
C PRO A 27 1.55 -10.64 -2.03
N ALA A 28 1.65 -9.31 -2.19
CA ALA A 28 2.74 -8.47 -1.70
C ALA A 28 2.25 -7.32 -0.81
N PHE A 29 2.97 -7.04 0.28
CA PHE A 29 2.75 -5.86 1.11
C PHE A 29 3.95 -4.91 1.02
N MET A 30 3.68 -3.65 0.68
CA MET A 30 4.67 -2.60 0.47
C MET A 30 4.80 -1.72 1.72
N PRO A 31 5.94 -1.74 2.44
CA PRO A 31 6.21 -0.76 3.48
C PRO A 31 6.25 0.66 2.91
N VAL A 32 5.56 1.59 3.57
CA VAL A 32 5.43 2.97 3.09
C VAL A 32 6.59 3.86 3.57
N GLY A 33 7.37 4.35 2.63
CA GLY A 33 8.47 5.30 2.78
C GLY A 33 8.05 6.73 2.46
N THR A 34 7.42 7.42 3.42
CA THR A 34 6.79 8.73 3.21
C THR A 34 7.75 9.83 2.75
N ALA A 35 9.02 9.81 3.15
CA ALA A 35 9.99 10.87 2.82
C ALA A 35 11.35 10.27 2.44
N GLY A 36 11.34 9.24 1.58
CA GLY A 36 12.55 8.49 1.23
C GLY A 36 13.06 7.62 2.39
N THR A 37 12.19 7.27 3.33
CA THR A 37 12.52 6.39 4.46
C THR A 37 11.25 5.75 5.03
N VAL A 38 11.31 4.44 5.26
CA VAL A 38 10.34 3.73 6.09
C VAL A 38 10.62 4.13 7.54
N LYS A 39 9.68 4.85 8.16
CA LYS A 39 9.91 5.55 9.42
C LYS A 39 10.49 4.63 10.51
N GLY A 40 11.69 4.97 10.98
CA GLY A 40 12.37 4.27 12.08
C GLY A 40 13.16 3.03 11.65
N MET A 41 13.34 2.81 10.34
CA MET A 41 13.99 1.63 9.78
C MET A 41 15.11 2.04 8.82
N THR A 42 16.21 1.29 8.85
CA THR A 42 17.21 1.29 7.78
C THR A 42 16.72 0.42 6.61
N PRO A 43 17.19 0.66 5.37
CA PRO A 43 16.85 -0.21 4.23
C PRO A 43 17.17 -1.69 4.48
N GLU A 44 18.27 -1.99 5.15
CA GLU A 44 18.71 -3.34 5.50
C GLU A 44 17.70 -4.02 6.43
N GLU A 45 17.19 -3.30 7.43
CA GLU A 45 16.16 -3.84 8.32
C GLU A 45 14.82 -4.02 7.60
N VAL A 46 14.44 -3.11 6.69
CA VAL A 46 13.24 -3.29 5.86
C VAL A 46 13.38 -4.55 5.02
N LYS A 47 14.54 -4.76 4.38
CA LYS A 47 14.85 -5.96 3.61
C LYS A 47 14.83 -7.22 4.48
N ALA A 48 15.37 -7.16 5.70
CA ALA A 48 15.38 -8.26 6.65
C ALA A 48 13.98 -8.68 7.12
N THR A 49 12.98 -7.79 7.07
CA THR A 49 11.58 -8.19 7.32
C THR A 49 10.98 -9.09 6.23
N GLY A 50 11.64 -9.22 5.08
CA GLY A 50 11.14 -9.95 3.91
C GLY A 50 10.52 -9.05 2.83
N ALA A 51 10.51 -7.72 3.02
CA ALA A 51 10.02 -6.80 2.00
C ALA A 51 10.83 -6.91 0.69
N GLN A 52 10.11 -7.02 -0.41
CA GLN A 52 10.68 -7.12 -1.76
C GLN A 52 10.50 -5.85 -2.60
N ILE A 53 9.65 -4.94 -2.13
CA ILE A 53 9.31 -3.66 -2.75
C ILE A 53 8.87 -2.69 -1.64
N CYS A 54 9.07 -1.39 -1.83
CA CYS A 54 8.52 -0.37 -0.94
C CYS A 54 7.73 0.69 -1.73
N LEU A 55 6.91 1.47 -1.01
CA LEU A 55 6.15 2.58 -1.59
C LEU A 55 6.82 3.92 -1.24
N GLY A 56 7.25 4.67 -2.25
CA GLY A 56 7.70 6.06 -2.13
C GLY A 56 6.54 7.04 -2.28
N ASN A 57 6.51 8.08 -1.44
CA ASN A 57 5.47 9.09 -1.55
C ASN A 57 5.94 10.30 -2.36
N THR A 58 5.37 10.47 -3.55
CA THR A 58 5.76 11.51 -4.51
C THR A 58 5.48 12.90 -3.96
N PHE A 59 4.32 13.08 -3.31
CA PHE A 59 3.91 14.38 -2.78
C PHE A 59 4.92 14.94 -1.77
N HIS A 60 5.41 14.12 -0.85
CA HIS A 60 6.39 14.59 0.12
C HIS A 60 7.78 14.78 -0.50
N LEU A 61 8.22 13.85 -1.35
CA LEU A 61 9.55 13.88 -1.96
C LEU A 61 9.74 15.06 -2.91
N MET A 62 8.70 15.43 -3.67
CA MET A 62 8.76 16.60 -4.56
C MET A 62 8.85 17.92 -3.80
N LEU A 63 8.31 17.99 -2.58
CA LEU A 63 8.33 19.19 -1.74
C LEU A 63 9.62 19.28 -0.92
N ARG A 64 10.09 18.15 -0.39
CA ARG A 64 11.33 18.05 0.37
C ARG A 64 11.89 16.63 0.30
N PRO A 65 13.13 16.45 -0.19
CA PRO A 65 14.10 17.48 -0.55
C PRO A 65 13.86 18.14 -1.93
N GLY A 66 12.91 17.64 -2.72
CA GLY A 66 12.75 18.00 -4.13
C GLY A 66 13.54 17.07 -5.04
N THR A 67 13.01 16.83 -6.25
CA THR A 67 13.62 15.87 -7.18
C THR A 67 14.98 16.33 -7.70
N SER A 68 15.24 17.63 -7.80
CA SER A 68 16.54 18.16 -8.21
C SER A 68 17.68 17.79 -7.26
N ILE A 69 17.40 17.62 -5.97
CA ILE A 69 18.38 17.13 -4.99
C ILE A 69 18.55 15.62 -5.15
N ILE A 70 17.46 14.87 -5.24
CA ILE A 70 17.50 13.40 -5.40
C ILE A 70 18.30 13.01 -6.66
N LYS A 71 18.09 13.71 -7.78
CA LYS A 71 18.81 13.47 -9.04
C LYS A 71 20.32 13.69 -8.96
N GLN A 72 20.82 14.50 -8.02
CA GLN A 72 22.26 14.66 -7.82
C GLN A 72 22.90 13.39 -7.23
N HIS A 73 22.10 12.52 -6.63
CA HIS A 73 22.53 11.23 -6.10
C HIS A 73 22.27 10.07 -7.07
N GLY A 74 21.72 10.32 -8.26
CA GLY A 74 21.23 9.28 -9.16
C GLY A 74 19.70 9.31 -9.17
N ASP A 75 19.07 8.41 -8.44
CA ASP A 75 17.62 8.38 -8.24
C ASP A 75 17.22 8.16 -6.76
N LEU A 76 15.95 7.87 -6.49
CA LEU A 76 15.47 7.62 -5.13
C LEU A 76 16.14 6.39 -4.49
N HIS A 77 16.44 5.34 -5.26
CA HIS A 77 17.11 4.13 -4.79
C HIS A 77 18.48 4.47 -4.23
N ASP A 78 19.28 5.22 -4.98
CA ASP A 78 20.62 5.65 -4.58
C ASP A 78 20.55 6.59 -3.37
N PHE A 79 19.58 7.52 -3.38
CA PHE A 79 19.40 8.49 -2.31
C PHE A 79 19.05 7.84 -0.97
N MET A 80 18.20 6.80 -0.97
CA MET A 80 17.75 6.12 0.25
C MET A 80 18.46 4.80 0.55
N ASN A 81 19.43 4.39 -0.29
CA ASN A 81 20.13 3.11 -0.22
C ASN A 81 19.18 1.88 -0.24
N TRP A 82 18.18 1.90 -1.13
CA TRP A 82 17.27 0.77 -1.34
C TRP A 82 17.51 0.14 -2.71
N ASP A 83 17.97 -1.10 -2.75
CA ASP A 83 18.44 -1.77 -3.98
C ASP A 83 17.36 -2.60 -4.70
N LYS A 84 16.11 -2.52 -4.25
CA LYS A 84 14.97 -3.30 -4.73
C LYS A 84 13.91 -2.39 -5.36
N PRO A 85 12.87 -2.95 -6.03
CA PRO A 85 11.84 -2.14 -6.65
C PRO A 85 11.17 -1.12 -5.71
N ILE A 86 10.80 0.03 -6.29
CA ILE A 86 9.99 1.08 -5.66
C ILE A 86 8.73 1.32 -6.49
N LEU A 87 7.58 1.37 -5.82
CA LEU A 87 6.36 1.96 -6.36
C LEU A 87 6.23 3.40 -5.86
N THR A 88 5.95 4.37 -6.71
CA THR A 88 5.57 5.71 -6.26
C THR A 88 4.09 5.97 -6.42
N ASP A 89 3.46 6.53 -5.38
CA ASP A 89 2.12 7.08 -5.54
C ASP A 89 2.14 8.35 -6.41
N SER A 90 0.99 8.78 -6.92
CA SER A 90 0.92 9.96 -7.81
C SER A 90 0.88 11.30 -7.05
N GLY A 91 0.68 11.25 -5.72
CA GLY A 91 0.39 12.40 -4.87
C GLY A 91 -1.09 12.80 -4.81
N GLY A 92 -1.98 12.18 -5.60
CA GLY A 92 -3.40 12.51 -5.68
C GLY A 92 -4.11 12.39 -4.32
N PHE A 93 -3.86 11.31 -3.57
CA PHE A 93 -4.47 11.10 -2.25
C PHE A 93 -3.99 12.11 -1.19
N GLN A 94 -2.72 12.51 -1.21
CA GLN A 94 -2.19 13.47 -0.24
C GLN A 94 -2.77 14.85 -0.51
N VAL A 95 -2.88 15.23 -1.77
CA VAL A 95 -3.62 16.44 -2.14
C VAL A 95 -5.10 16.32 -1.72
N PHE A 96 -5.72 15.14 -1.89
CA PHE A 96 -7.06 14.85 -1.35
C PHE A 96 -7.16 15.04 0.18
N SER A 97 -6.13 14.68 0.93
CA SER A 97 -6.13 14.81 2.39
C SER A 97 -6.01 16.26 2.89
N LEU A 98 -5.65 17.22 2.02
CA LEU A 98 -5.54 18.65 2.38
C LEU A 98 -6.90 19.37 2.49
N GLY A 99 -8.02 18.71 2.15
CA GLY A 99 -9.36 19.28 2.28
C GLY A 99 -9.55 20.58 1.49
N GLU A 100 -10.11 21.61 2.13
CA GLU A 100 -10.41 22.93 1.53
C GLU A 100 -9.19 23.70 1.02
N LEU A 101 -7.97 23.27 1.35
CA LEU A 101 -6.73 23.93 0.92
C LEU A 101 -6.36 23.62 -0.54
N ARG A 102 -7.20 22.88 -1.27
CA ARG A 102 -7.00 22.55 -2.68
C ARG A 102 -8.12 23.07 -3.59
N LYS A 103 -7.78 23.29 -4.86
CA LYS A 103 -8.73 23.55 -5.94
C LYS A 103 -8.46 22.57 -7.08
N ILE A 104 -9.44 21.74 -7.38
CA ILE A 104 -9.42 20.79 -8.50
C ILE A 104 -9.99 21.47 -9.74
N THR A 105 -9.34 21.28 -10.89
CA THR A 105 -9.76 21.76 -12.21
C THR A 105 -9.39 20.71 -13.26
N GLU A 106 -9.87 20.83 -14.50
CA GLU A 106 -9.47 19.91 -15.58
C GLU A 106 -7.94 19.85 -15.77
N GLU A 107 -7.23 20.97 -15.58
CA GLU A 107 -5.78 21.05 -15.74
C GLU A 107 -5.02 20.18 -14.71
N GLY A 108 -5.52 20.13 -13.48
CA GLY A 108 -4.86 19.49 -12.34
C GLY A 108 -5.36 20.07 -11.01
N VAL A 109 -4.55 19.91 -9.96
CA VAL A 109 -4.89 20.37 -8.62
C VAL A 109 -3.92 21.43 -8.13
N THR A 110 -4.48 22.58 -7.74
CA THR A 110 -3.73 23.66 -7.10
C THR A 110 -3.87 23.55 -5.58
N PHE A 111 -2.77 23.62 -4.84
CA PHE A 111 -2.77 23.63 -3.37
C PHE A 111 -1.63 24.49 -2.82
N ARG A 112 -1.61 24.70 -1.49
CA ARG A 112 -0.46 25.33 -0.81
C ARG A 112 0.42 24.28 -0.17
N SER A 113 1.72 24.38 -0.41
CA SER A 113 2.73 23.53 0.23
C SER A 113 2.59 23.59 1.76
N PRO A 114 2.45 22.44 2.45
CA PRO A 114 2.43 22.41 3.91
C PRO A 114 3.79 22.75 4.54
N ILE A 115 4.85 22.85 3.74
CA ILE A 115 6.21 23.13 4.23
C ILE A 115 6.49 24.63 4.30
N ASN A 116 6.13 25.38 3.25
CA ASN A 116 6.50 26.79 3.09
C ASN A 116 5.34 27.70 2.62
N GLY A 117 4.14 27.14 2.38
CA GLY A 117 2.96 27.90 1.96
C GLY A 117 2.92 28.30 0.48
N GLU A 118 3.92 27.91 -0.30
CA GLU A 118 4.01 28.17 -1.75
C GLU A 118 2.81 27.54 -2.49
N LYS A 119 2.28 28.26 -3.47
CA LYS A 119 1.18 27.77 -4.30
C LYS A 119 1.73 26.86 -5.39
N ILE A 120 1.29 25.61 -5.41
CA ILE A 120 1.76 24.57 -6.32
C ILE A 120 0.58 24.08 -7.16
N LEU A 121 0.82 23.89 -8.47
CA LEU A 121 -0.08 23.20 -9.38
C LEU A 121 0.53 21.83 -9.69
N LEU A 122 -0.18 20.77 -9.32
CA LEU A 122 0.17 19.40 -9.67
C LEU A 122 -0.78 18.90 -10.78
N THR A 123 -0.21 18.59 -11.94
CA THR A 123 -0.93 18.05 -13.11
C THR A 123 -0.53 16.60 -13.35
N PRO A 124 -1.28 15.83 -14.16
CA PRO A 124 -0.85 14.52 -14.66
C PRO A 124 0.59 14.52 -15.20
N GLU A 125 0.94 15.49 -16.04
CA GLU A 125 2.27 15.61 -16.64
C GLU A 125 3.34 15.85 -15.59
N LYS A 126 3.08 16.75 -14.63
CA LYS A 126 4.03 17.04 -13.56
C LYS A 126 4.22 15.83 -12.63
N SER A 127 3.16 15.09 -12.34
CA SER A 127 3.25 13.85 -11.56
C SER A 127 4.11 12.81 -12.26
N MET A 128 3.96 12.63 -13.58
CA MET A 128 4.80 11.70 -14.36
C MET A 128 6.26 12.14 -14.41
N GLU A 129 6.53 13.44 -14.57
CA GLU A 129 7.89 14.01 -14.53
C GLU A 129 8.56 13.73 -13.18
N VAL A 130 7.86 14.01 -12.07
CA VAL A 130 8.39 13.80 -10.73
C VAL A 130 8.69 12.31 -10.49
N GLN A 131 7.77 11.41 -10.84
CA GLN A 131 7.98 9.97 -10.64
C GLN A 131 9.11 9.41 -11.52
N ARG A 132 9.28 9.94 -12.75
CA ARG A 132 10.43 9.65 -13.60
C ARG A 132 11.74 10.10 -12.95
N ASP A 133 11.77 11.31 -12.40
CA ASP A 133 12.94 11.86 -11.71
C ASP A 133 13.30 11.09 -10.42
N LEU A 134 12.31 10.49 -9.76
CA LEU A 134 12.52 9.60 -8.63
C LEU A 134 13.04 8.21 -9.04
N GLY A 135 12.99 7.86 -10.33
CA GLY A 135 13.49 6.58 -10.85
C GLY A 135 12.71 5.36 -10.35
N SER A 136 11.40 5.50 -10.16
CA SER A 136 10.54 4.43 -9.60
C SER A 136 10.27 3.32 -10.60
N ASP A 137 10.16 2.06 -10.17
CA ASP A 137 9.92 0.89 -11.04
C ASP A 137 8.44 0.72 -11.41
N ILE A 138 7.54 1.13 -10.52
CA ILE A 138 6.10 1.27 -10.78
C ILE A 138 5.68 2.72 -10.54
N VAL A 139 5.11 3.32 -11.57
CA VAL A 139 4.54 4.67 -11.59
C VAL A 139 3.02 4.56 -11.53
N MET A 140 2.39 5.35 -10.66
CA MET A 140 0.93 5.43 -10.57
C MET A 140 0.44 6.65 -11.37
N ILE A 141 -0.59 6.49 -12.21
CA ILE A 141 -1.22 7.64 -12.89
C ILE A 141 -1.72 8.67 -11.87
N PHE A 142 -1.79 9.93 -12.28
CA PHE A 142 -2.44 10.96 -11.47
C PHE A 142 -3.96 10.80 -11.58
N ASP A 143 -4.64 10.77 -10.44
CA ASP A 143 -6.07 10.52 -10.34
C ASP A 143 -6.75 11.49 -9.37
N GLU A 144 -8.08 11.54 -9.44
CA GLU A 144 -8.92 12.23 -8.48
C GLU A 144 -9.57 11.20 -7.54
N CYS A 145 -9.16 11.23 -6.27
CA CYS A 145 -9.78 10.36 -5.26
C CYS A 145 -11.20 10.86 -4.93
N THR A 146 -12.21 10.09 -5.30
CA THR A 146 -13.61 10.37 -4.93
C THR A 146 -13.79 10.27 -3.40
N PRO A 147 -14.40 11.28 -2.74
CA PRO A 147 -14.66 11.22 -1.30
C PRO A 147 -15.73 10.18 -0.93
N TYR A 148 -15.80 9.84 0.37
CA TYR A 148 -16.92 9.09 0.94
C TYR A 148 -17.53 9.83 2.14
N PRO A 149 -18.87 9.94 2.23
CA PRO A 149 -19.85 9.57 1.21
C PRO A 149 -19.82 10.53 0.00
N ALA A 150 -20.23 10.05 -1.16
CA ALA A 150 -20.45 10.85 -2.37
C ALA A 150 -21.70 10.33 -3.09
N THR A 151 -22.45 11.23 -3.73
CA THR A 151 -23.56 10.83 -4.61
C THR A 151 -23.02 10.16 -5.87
N GLN A 152 -23.88 9.40 -6.56
CA GLN A 152 -23.49 8.74 -7.81
C GLN A 152 -23.06 9.75 -8.88
N ALA A 153 -23.66 10.94 -8.92
CA ALA A 153 -23.30 12.00 -9.85
C ALA A 153 -21.91 12.61 -9.56
N GLU A 154 -21.59 12.85 -8.28
CA GLU A 154 -20.27 13.31 -7.85
C GLU A 154 -19.20 12.25 -8.14
N ALA A 155 -19.47 10.98 -7.79
CA ALA A 155 -18.58 9.87 -8.07
C ALA A 155 -18.34 9.67 -9.58
N ARG A 156 -19.38 9.84 -10.40
CA ARG A 156 -19.26 9.79 -11.87
C ARG A 156 -18.37 10.91 -12.40
N SER A 157 -18.60 12.14 -11.96
CA SER A 157 -17.82 13.30 -12.41
C SER A 157 -16.34 13.17 -12.06
N SER A 158 -16.05 12.71 -10.84
CA SER A 158 -14.70 12.44 -10.32
C SER A 158 -13.98 11.30 -11.07
N MET A 159 -14.71 10.21 -11.34
CA MET A 159 -14.20 9.08 -12.11
C MET A 159 -13.91 9.46 -13.58
N GLU A 160 -14.80 10.22 -14.21
CA GLU A 160 -14.61 10.69 -15.60
C GLU A 160 -13.42 11.66 -15.71
N LEU A 161 -13.20 12.54 -14.72
CA LEU A 161 -11.98 13.36 -14.66
C LEU A 161 -10.73 12.48 -14.53
N SER A 162 -10.78 11.47 -13.65
CA SER A 162 -9.66 10.54 -13.47
C SER A 162 -9.33 9.77 -14.76
N LEU A 163 -10.32 9.40 -15.58
CA LEU A 163 -10.06 8.77 -16.89
C LEU A 163 -9.34 9.72 -17.85
N ARG A 164 -9.75 10.99 -17.94
CA ARG A 164 -9.05 11.98 -18.77
C ARG A 164 -7.62 12.25 -18.27
N TRP A 165 -7.43 12.26 -16.95
CA TRP A 165 -6.09 12.35 -16.36
C TRP A 165 -5.26 11.08 -16.56
N ALA A 166 -5.88 9.90 -16.65
CA ALA A 166 -5.21 8.65 -17.00
C ALA A 166 -4.64 8.69 -18.42
N GLU A 167 -5.41 9.19 -19.39
CA GLU A 167 -4.93 9.40 -20.77
C GLU A 167 -3.75 10.36 -20.83
N ARG A 168 -3.85 11.50 -20.13
CA ARG A 168 -2.76 12.48 -20.03
C ARG A 168 -1.53 11.91 -19.34
N SER A 169 -1.71 11.14 -18.27
CA SER A 169 -0.62 10.45 -17.57
C SER A 169 0.07 9.44 -18.49
N LYS A 170 -0.70 8.64 -19.25
CA LYS A 170 -0.16 7.69 -20.22
C LYS A 170 0.66 8.38 -21.30
N ALA A 171 0.16 9.49 -21.85
CA ALA A 171 0.88 10.28 -22.84
C ALA A 171 2.18 10.89 -22.28
N ALA A 172 2.14 11.45 -21.06
CA ALA A 172 3.30 12.04 -20.40
C ALA A 172 4.32 11.00 -19.91
N HIS A 173 3.89 9.78 -19.60
CA HIS A 173 4.78 8.66 -19.28
C HIS A 173 5.69 8.34 -20.46
N GLY A 174 5.16 8.37 -21.69
CA GLY A 174 5.94 8.32 -22.93
C GLY A 174 6.84 7.09 -23.01
N ASP A 175 8.16 7.33 -23.14
CA ASP A 175 9.20 6.31 -23.27
C ASP A 175 9.78 5.81 -21.93
N ASN A 176 9.18 6.17 -20.80
CA ASN A 176 9.68 5.75 -19.49
C ASN A 176 9.64 4.21 -19.38
N PRO A 177 10.77 3.54 -19.10
CA PRO A 177 10.82 2.07 -19.03
C PRO A 177 10.07 1.48 -17.81
N SER A 178 9.76 2.32 -16.81
CA SER A 178 9.01 1.90 -15.63
C SER A 178 7.58 1.46 -15.98
N ALA A 179 7.05 0.52 -15.19
CA ALA A 179 5.67 0.10 -15.34
C ALA A 179 4.71 1.25 -14.97
N LEU A 180 3.61 1.41 -15.71
CA LEU A 180 2.57 2.39 -15.40
C LEU A 180 1.26 1.70 -15.01
N PHE A 181 0.74 2.02 -13.83
CA PHE A 181 -0.50 1.45 -13.32
C PHE A 181 -1.65 2.46 -13.41
N GLY A 182 -2.78 1.99 -13.94
CA GLY A 182 -4.05 2.74 -13.91
C GLY A 182 -4.74 2.62 -12.55
N ILE A 183 -5.60 3.58 -12.19
CA ILE A 183 -6.33 3.59 -10.92
C ILE A 183 -7.84 3.59 -11.19
N ILE A 184 -8.50 2.49 -10.86
CA ILE A 184 -9.94 2.33 -11.00
C ILE A 184 -10.62 3.17 -9.91
N GLN A 185 -11.46 4.12 -10.33
CA GLN A 185 -12.29 4.97 -9.47
C GLN A 185 -13.79 4.62 -9.64
N GLY A 186 -14.68 5.33 -8.94
CA GLY A 186 -16.14 5.12 -9.03
C GLY A 186 -16.86 4.97 -7.68
N GLY A 187 -16.15 5.17 -6.56
CA GLY A 187 -16.74 5.09 -5.22
C GLY A 187 -17.33 3.71 -4.92
N MET A 188 -18.52 3.68 -4.30
CA MET A 188 -19.22 2.44 -3.92
C MET A 188 -20.21 1.94 -4.99
N TYR A 189 -20.17 2.54 -6.18
CA TYR A 189 -21.09 2.28 -7.29
C TYR A 189 -20.47 1.34 -8.32
N GLU A 190 -21.00 0.12 -8.38
CA GLU A 190 -20.49 -0.97 -9.23
C GLU A 190 -20.44 -0.61 -10.71
N GLU A 191 -21.49 0.00 -11.26
CA GLU A 191 -21.52 0.44 -12.65
C GLU A 191 -20.40 1.44 -13.00
N LEU A 192 -20.07 2.36 -12.08
CA LEU A 192 -18.99 3.32 -12.31
C LEU A 192 -17.62 2.66 -12.26
N ARG A 193 -17.45 1.61 -11.45
CA ARG A 193 -16.23 0.81 -11.40
C ARG A 193 -16.00 0.08 -12.72
N THR A 194 -17.05 -0.47 -13.33
CA THR A 194 -16.97 -1.10 -14.66
C THR A 194 -16.57 -0.10 -15.73
N ILE A 195 -17.23 1.06 -15.79
CA ILE A 195 -16.90 2.13 -16.76
C ILE A 195 -15.43 2.56 -16.60
N SER A 196 -14.98 2.73 -15.35
CA SER A 196 -13.58 3.09 -15.06
C SER A 196 -12.60 2.01 -15.53
N LEU A 197 -12.87 0.74 -15.23
CA LEU A 197 -12.03 -0.38 -15.67
C LEU A 197 -11.98 -0.49 -17.20
N GLU A 198 -13.11 -0.39 -17.89
CA GLU A 198 -13.19 -0.41 -19.35
C GLU A 198 -12.39 0.74 -19.97
N GLY A 199 -12.54 1.96 -19.45
CA GLY A 199 -11.76 3.12 -19.89
C GLY A 199 -10.25 2.89 -19.72
N LEU A 200 -9.82 2.41 -18.55
CA LEU A 200 -8.40 2.17 -18.28
C LEU A 200 -7.82 1.02 -19.11
N THR A 201 -8.59 -0.04 -19.34
CA THR A 201 -8.15 -1.19 -20.16
C THR A 201 -8.04 -0.82 -21.63
N ASN A 202 -8.91 0.05 -22.14
CA ASN A 202 -8.80 0.61 -23.50
C ASN A 202 -7.54 1.47 -23.68
N ILE A 203 -7.13 2.22 -22.64
CA ILE A 203 -5.87 3.00 -22.66
C ILE A 203 -4.65 2.07 -22.57
N GLY A 204 -4.73 1.02 -21.76
CA GLY A 204 -3.70 -0.01 -21.61
C GLY A 204 -2.61 0.34 -20.59
N PHE A 205 -2.57 -0.42 -19.49
CA PHE A 205 -1.61 -0.27 -18.40
C PHE A 205 -0.94 -1.60 -18.03
N ASP A 206 0.20 -1.51 -17.33
CA ASP A 206 0.98 -2.66 -16.89
C ASP A 206 0.40 -3.33 -15.64
N GLY A 207 -0.49 -2.64 -14.93
CA GLY A 207 -1.23 -3.11 -13.76
C GLY A 207 -2.40 -2.18 -13.46
N TYR A 208 -3.31 -2.65 -12.60
CA TYR A 208 -4.53 -1.90 -12.27
C TYR A 208 -4.71 -1.84 -10.76
N ALA A 209 -4.78 -0.62 -10.25
CA ALA A 209 -5.07 -0.35 -8.86
C ALA A 209 -6.57 -0.12 -8.64
N ILE A 210 -7.02 -0.39 -7.42
CA ILE A 210 -8.37 -0.13 -6.94
C ILE A 210 -8.26 1.05 -5.97
N GLY A 211 -8.60 2.24 -6.44
CA GLY A 211 -8.55 3.49 -5.68
C GLY A 211 -9.88 3.83 -5.01
N GLY A 212 -9.88 4.84 -4.14
CA GLY A 212 -11.10 5.35 -3.51
C GLY A 212 -11.81 4.35 -2.59
N LEU A 213 -11.06 3.40 -2.04
CA LEU A 213 -11.46 2.49 -0.95
C LEU A 213 -10.59 2.76 0.28
N SER A 214 -11.05 2.33 1.45
CA SER A 214 -10.52 2.65 2.78
C SER A 214 -10.44 4.15 3.07
N VAL A 215 -11.44 4.90 2.58
CA VAL A 215 -11.57 6.36 2.74
C VAL A 215 -12.63 6.75 3.77
N GLY A 216 -13.28 5.76 4.40
CA GLY A 216 -14.27 5.97 5.48
C GLY A 216 -15.53 5.12 5.32
N GLU A 217 -15.62 4.32 4.28
CA GLU A 217 -16.76 3.46 4.00
C GLU A 217 -16.88 2.27 4.98
N PRO A 218 -18.10 1.72 5.14
CA PRO A 218 -18.29 0.47 5.84
C PRO A 218 -17.47 -0.67 5.22
N LYS A 219 -16.98 -1.55 6.07
CA LYS A 219 -16.18 -2.72 5.65
C LYS A 219 -16.91 -3.60 4.62
N GLU A 220 -18.22 -3.73 4.76
CA GLU A 220 -19.08 -4.50 3.86
C GLU A 220 -19.14 -3.90 2.45
N ASP A 221 -19.15 -2.56 2.34
CA ASP A 221 -19.13 -1.88 1.04
C ASP A 221 -17.79 -2.08 0.33
N MET A 222 -16.67 -1.96 1.05
CA MET A 222 -15.36 -2.25 0.50
C MET A 222 -15.31 -3.69 -0.05
N MET A 223 -15.79 -4.67 0.73
CA MET A 223 -15.81 -6.07 0.30
C MET A 223 -16.73 -6.32 -0.88
N ARG A 224 -17.92 -5.70 -0.91
CA ARG A 224 -18.85 -5.79 -2.04
C ARG A 224 -18.23 -5.23 -3.32
N VAL A 225 -17.56 -4.08 -3.25
CA VAL A 225 -16.86 -3.51 -4.41
C VAL A 225 -15.76 -4.45 -4.90
N LEU A 226 -14.97 -5.03 -4.00
CA LEU A 226 -13.95 -6.02 -4.37
C LEU A 226 -14.56 -7.27 -5.01
N ASP A 227 -15.62 -7.83 -4.43
CA ASP A 227 -16.33 -9.00 -4.97
C ASP A 227 -16.85 -8.74 -6.40
N TYR A 228 -17.26 -7.50 -6.70
CA TYR A 228 -17.75 -7.09 -8.00
C TYR A 228 -16.64 -6.84 -9.03
N ILE A 229 -15.62 -6.06 -8.68
CA ILE A 229 -14.66 -5.52 -9.67
C ILE A 229 -13.51 -6.48 -9.97
N THR A 230 -12.98 -7.19 -8.97
CA THR A 230 -11.78 -8.00 -9.16
C THR A 230 -11.94 -9.14 -10.17
N PRO A 231 -13.10 -9.81 -10.34
CA PRO A 231 -13.27 -10.84 -11.36
C PRO A 231 -13.21 -10.28 -12.80
N GLN A 232 -13.52 -8.98 -12.97
CA GLN A 232 -13.54 -8.32 -14.28
C GLN A 232 -12.16 -7.81 -14.69
N MET A 233 -11.24 -7.61 -13.74
CA MET A 233 -9.89 -7.10 -14.01
C MET A 233 -9.04 -8.11 -14.80
N PRO A 234 -8.17 -7.65 -15.73
CA PRO A 234 -7.31 -8.53 -16.52
C PRO A 234 -6.51 -9.54 -15.67
N THR A 235 -6.50 -10.79 -16.09
CA THR A 235 -5.88 -11.92 -15.36
C THR A 235 -4.38 -12.06 -15.59
N ASP A 236 -3.85 -11.36 -16.59
CA ASP A 236 -2.42 -11.30 -16.95
C ASP A 236 -1.74 -10.03 -16.40
N LYS A 237 -2.43 -9.31 -15.51
CA LYS A 237 -1.96 -8.06 -14.89
C LYS A 237 -2.11 -8.12 -13.35
N PRO A 238 -1.22 -7.47 -12.60
CA PRO A 238 -1.32 -7.38 -11.14
C PRO A 238 -2.45 -6.43 -10.74
N ARG A 239 -3.07 -6.73 -9.60
CA ARG A 239 -4.18 -5.98 -8.99
C ARG A 239 -3.75 -5.38 -7.67
N TYR A 240 -3.78 -4.06 -7.55
CA TYR A 240 -3.26 -3.33 -6.39
C TYR A 240 -4.38 -2.66 -5.60
N LEU A 241 -4.61 -3.05 -4.34
CA LEU A 241 -5.55 -2.36 -3.46
C LEU A 241 -4.83 -1.29 -2.63
N MET A 242 -5.16 -0.02 -2.90
CA MET A 242 -4.44 1.13 -2.34
C MET A 242 -4.90 1.42 -0.90
N GLY A 243 -3.95 1.62 0.01
CA GLY A 243 -4.20 2.17 1.36
C GLY A 243 -4.88 1.25 2.38
N VAL A 244 -5.18 0.00 2.03
CA VAL A 244 -5.82 -0.99 2.90
C VAL A 244 -4.77 -1.75 3.71
N GLY A 245 -5.04 -2.03 4.99
CA GLY A 245 -3.98 -2.59 5.82
C GLY A 245 -4.28 -3.44 7.02
N LYS A 246 -5.50 -3.62 7.57
CA LYS A 246 -5.58 -4.56 8.71
C LYS A 246 -5.27 -5.99 8.22
N PRO A 247 -4.64 -6.85 9.03
CA PRO A 247 -4.33 -8.22 8.62
C PRO A 247 -5.54 -8.98 8.04
N GLU A 248 -6.71 -8.81 8.65
CA GLU A 248 -7.97 -9.39 8.17
C GLU A 248 -8.38 -8.82 6.80
N ASP A 249 -8.14 -7.52 6.58
CA ASP A 249 -8.43 -6.87 5.30
C ASP A 249 -7.55 -7.42 4.18
N LEU A 250 -6.27 -7.69 4.48
CA LEU A 250 -5.33 -8.27 3.52
C LEU A 250 -5.72 -9.69 3.14
N VAL A 251 -6.03 -10.54 4.12
CA VAL A 251 -6.50 -11.92 3.90
C VAL A 251 -7.75 -11.93 3.03
N GLU A 252 -8.75 -11.12 3.38
CA GLU A 252 -10.03 -11.09 2.65
C GLU A 252 -9.93 -10.50 1.25
N ALA A 253 -9.03 -9.53 1.04
CA ALA A 253 -8.77 -8.98 -0.29
C ALA A 253 -7.98 -9.98 -1.17
N VAL A 254 -7.05 -10.74 -0.61
CA VAL A 254 -6.37 -11.84 -1.32
C VAL A 254 -7.36 -12.94 -1.72
N ARG A 255 -8.28 -13.32 -0.84
CA ARG A 255 -9.39 -14.25 -1.18
C ARG A 255 -10.27 -13.72 -2.32
N ARG A 256 -10.26 -12.41 -2.57
CA ARG A 256 -10.94 -11.73 -3.69
C ARG A 256 -10.01 -11.43 -4.86
N GLY A 257 -8.79 -11.96 -4.87
CA GLY A 257 -7.88 -11.90 -6.00
C GLY A 257 -7.10 -10.59 -6.14
N VAL A 258 -6.87 -9.86 -5.05
CA VAL A 258 -5.91 -8.74 -5.00
C VAL A 258 -4.49 -9.26 -4.80
N ASP A 259 -3.51 -8.65 -5.48
CA ASP A 259 -2.11 -9.08 -5.51
C ASP A 259 -1.17 -8.17 -4.72
N MET A 260 -1.51 -6.89 -4.52
CA MET A 260 -0.62 -5.90 -3.89
C MET A 260 -1.35 -5.01 -2.91
N PHE A 261 -0.64 -4.59 -1.87
CA PHE A 261 -1.15 -3.76 -0.78
C PHE A 261 -0.09 -2.78 -0.29
N ASP A 262 -0.53 -1.65 0.23
CA ASP A 262 0.28 -0.74 1.02
C ASP A 262 -0.55 -0.20 2.19
N CYS A 263 0.11 0.05 3.32
CA CYS A 263 -0.51 0.80 4.39
C CYS A 263 0.53 1.37 5.34
N VAL A 264 0.27 2.57 5.87
CA VAL A 264 1.07 3.14 6.96
C VAL A 264 0.81 2.48 8.31
N MET A 265 -0.25 1.66 8.42
CA MET A 265 -0.71 1.06 9.66
C MET A 265 0.37 0.34 10.46
N PRO A 266 1.16 -0.62 9.92
CA PRO A 266 2.17 -1.33 10.70
C PRO A 266 3.19 -0.41 11.35
N THR A 267 3.72 0.57 10.62
CA THR A 267 4.74 1.50 11.15
C THR A 267 4.12 2.55 12.08
N ARG A 268 2.95 3.11 11.74
CA ARG A 268 2.27 4.13 12.56
C ARG A 268 1.81 3.54 13.89
N ASN A 269 1.20 2.35 13.86
CA ASN A 269 0.68 1.68 15.05
C ASN A 269 1.83 1.22 15.97
N ALA A 270 2.93 0.72 15.40
CA ALA A 270 4.12 0.36 16.17
C ALA A 270 4.64 1.50 17.04
N ARG A 271 4.77 2.70 16.45
CA ARG A 271 5.21 3.91 17.17
C ARG A 271 4.17 4.42 18.18
N ASN A 272 2.91 4.02 18.02
CA ASN A 272 1.82 4.35 18.94
C ASN A 272 1.49 3.19 19.90
N GLY A 273 2.38 2.19 20.04
CA GLY A 273 2.26 1.10 21.01
C GLY A 273 1.20 0.05 20.69
N HIS A 274 0.78 -0.08 19.43
CA HIS A 274 -0.16 -1.09 18.95
C HIS A 274 0.57 -2.09 18.04
N LEU A 275 0.67 -3.34 18.50
CA LEU A 275 1.54 -4.36 17.93
C LEU A 275 0.72 -5.54 17.45
N PHE A 276 0.87 -5.90 16.18
CA PHE A 276 0.13 -7.01 15.58
C PHE A 276 0.81 -8.33 15.96
N VAL A 277 0.03 -9.28 16.44
CA VAL A 277 0.50 -10.61 16.86
C VAL A 277 -0.43 -11.68 16.31
N SER A 278 0.01 -12.94 16.38
CA SER A 278 -0.67 -14.11 15.78
C SER A 278 -2.12 -14.26 16.23
N ASN A 279 -2.45 -13.84 17.45
CA ASN A 279 -3.79 -13.92 18.03
C ASN A 279 -4.50 -12.57 18.20
N GLY A 280 -4.01 -11.49 17.58
CA GLY A 280 -4.68 -10.19 17.60
C GLY A 280 -3.74 -8.98 17.70
N VAL A 281 -4.05 -8.05 18.61
CA VAL A 281 -3.28 -6.82 18.79
C VAL A 281 -2.90 -6.62 20.25
N VAL A 282 -1.61 -6.51 20.51
CA VAL A 282 -1.04 -6.14 21.80
C VAL A 282 -0.97 -4.62 21.91
N LYS A 283 -1.54 -4.06 22.99
CA LYS A 283 -1.37 -2.65 23.37
C LYS A 283 -0.26 -2.58 24.42
N ILE A 284 0.98 -2.34 23.98
CA ILE A 284 2.17 -2.54 24.81
C ILE A 284 2.19 -1.66 26.07
N ARG A 285 1.46 -0.53 26.06
CA ARG A 285 1.27 0.38 27.21
C ARG A 285 0.47 -0.21 28.37
N ASN A 286 -0.28 -1.28 28.15
CA ASN A 286 -1.12 -1.87 29.18
C ASN A 286 -0.25 -2.43 30.33
N ALA A 287 -0.71 -2.24 31.57
CA ALA A 287 0.04 -2.61 32.77
C ALA A 287 0.34 -4.12 32.87
N VAL A 288 -0.48 -4.97 32.24
CA VAL A 288 -0.28 -6.42 32.19
C VAL A 288 1.08 -6.81 31.59
N HIS A 289 1.66 -5.97 30.73
CA HIS A 289 2.95 -6.25 30.09
C HIS A 289 4.15 -5.83 30.94
N ARG A 290 3.95 -5.10 32.05
CA ARG A 290 5.04 -4.52 32.86
C ARG A 290 6.04 -5.55 33.38
N THR A 291 5.58 -6.76 33.67
CA THR A 291 6.40 -7.85 34.23
C THR A 291 6.41 -9.09 33.34
N ASP A 292 5.90 -9.00 32.11
CA ASP A 292 5.85 -10.11 31.16
C ASP A 292 7.24 -10.33 30.55
N THR A 293 7.93 -11.38 30.98
CA THR A 293 9.28 -11.75 30.52
C THR A 293 9.27 -12.48 29.18
N GLY A 294 8.10 -12.86 28.66
CA GLY A 294 7.96 -13.53 27.38
C GLY A 294 8.17 -12.59 26.17
N PRO A 295 8.31 -13.16 24.97
CA PRO A 295 8.43 -12.39 23.73
C PRO A 295 7.11 -11.69 23.40
N LEU A 296 7.16 -10.71 22.49
CA LEU A 296 5.97 -10.01 22.02
C LEU A 296 4.95 -10.95 21.37
N ASP A 297 5.42 -11.83 20.49
CA ASP A 297 4.63 -12.92 19.89
C ASP A 297 5.48 -14.20 19.92
N PRO A 298 5.03 -15.27 20.59
CA PRO A 298 5.78 -16.53 20.66
C PRO A 298 5.91 -17.26 19.31
N GLU A 299 5.10 -16.92 18.31
CA GLU A 299 5.16 -17.52 16.97
C GLU A 299 6.00 -16.69 15.98
N CYS A 300 6.54 -15.55 16.42
CA CYS A 300 7.29 -14.63 15.57
C CYS A 300 8.80 -14.80 15.74
N ASP A 301 9.51 -14.90 14.62
CA ASP A 301 10.96 -15.08 14.52
C ASP A 301 11.70 -13.77 14.20
N CYS A 302 11.05 -12.60 14.26
CA CYS A 302 11.72 -11.33 14.02
C CYS A 302 12.76 -11.01 15.12
N TYR A 303 13.69 -10.11 14.79
CA TYR A 303 14.72 -9.61 15.71
C TYR A 303 14.15 -9.17 17.07
N THR A 304 13.01 -8.47 17.07
CA THR A 304 12.39 -8.00 18.32
C THR A 304 11.92 -9.16 19.20
N CYS A 305 11.20 -10.13 18.64
CA CYS A 305 10.66 -11.27 19.40
C CYS A 305 11.74 -12.24 19.89
N GLN A 306 12.84 -12.38 19.16
CA GLN A 306 13.95 -13.25 19.55
C GLN A 306 14.83 -12.68 20.67
N ASN A 307 14.88 -11.35 20.81
CA ASN A 307 15.89 -10.69 21.65
C ASN A 307 15.32 -9.89 22.83
N TYR A 308 14.03 -9.54 22.82
CA TYR A 308 13.45 -8.64 23.83
C TYR A 308 12.13 -9.15 24.39
N SER A 309 11.92 -8.92 25.68
CA SER A 309 10.68 -9.24 26.37
C SER A 309 9.63 -8.14 26.22
N ARG A 310 8.35 -8.49 26.42
CA ARG A 310 7.25 -7.52 26.49
C ARG A 310 7.46 -6.49 27.60
N ALA A 311 8.00 -6.88 28.74
CA ALA A 311 8.33 -5.96 29.84
C ALA A 311 9.33 -4.89 29.41
N TYR A 312 10.35 -5.27 28.63
CA TYR A 312 11.33 -4.32 28.12
C TYR A 312 10.70 -3.37 27.09
N LEU A 313 9.90 -3.89 26.15
CA LEU A 313 9.19 -3.06 25.17
C LEU A 313 8.21 -2.09 25.84
N HIS A 314 7.48 -2.55 26.86
CA HIS A 314 6.61 -1.72 27.70
C HIS A 314 7.41 -0.59 28.37
N HIS A 315 8.57 -0.93 28.95
CA HIS A 315 9.44 0.06 29.56
C HIS A 315 9.92 1.11 28.56
N LEU A 316 10.43 0.71 27.39
CA LEU A 316 10.90 1.65 26.36
C LEU A 316 9.80 2.59 25.88
N ASP A 317 8.59 2.07 25.62
CA ASP A 317 7.46 2.91 25.21
C ASP A 317 7.05 3.89 26.32
N ARG A 318 6.97 3.44 27.59
CA ARG A 318 6.64 4.29 28.74
C ARG A 318 7.70 5.36 29.02
N SER A 319 8.96 5.07 28.71
CA SER A 319 10.08 6.00 28.82
C SER A 319 10.22 6.92 27.59
N ASN A 320 9.39 6.77 26.55
CA ASN A 320 9.49 7.48 25.27
C ASN A 320 10.86 7.32 24.58
N GLU A 321 11.49 6.16 24.74
CA GLU A 321 12.77 5.87 24.11
C GLU A 321 12.60 5.57 22.61
N MET A 322 13.44 6.18 21.76
CA MET A 322 13.38 5.99 20.29
C MET A 322 13.47 4.50 19.90
N LEU A 323 14.25 3.73 20.67
CA LEU A 323 14.43 2.30 20.47
C LEU A 323 13.10 1.53 20.54
N GLY A 324 12.17 1.93 21.41
CA GLY A 324 10.88 1.26 21.56
C GLY A 324 10.07 1.29 20.27
N GLY A 325 9.91 2.47 19.68
CA GLY A 325 9.22 2.64 18.39
C GLY A 325 9.91 1.88 17.24
N ARG A 326 11.25 1.82 17.25
CA ARG A 326 12.05 1.09 16.25
C ARG A 326 11.85 -0.42 16.34
N LEU A 327 12.04 -1.03 17.52
CA LEU A 327 11.83 -2.48 17.73
C LEU A 327 10.39 -2.89 17.41
N ASN A 328 9.42 -2.09 17.83
CA ASN A 328 8.02 -2.31 17.51
C ASN A 328 7.75 -2.25 15.99
N THR A 329 8.46 -1.37 15.26
CA THR A 329 8.29 -1.22 13.81
C THR A 329 8.89 -2.42 13.06
N ILE A 330 10.06 -2.90 13.48
CA ILE A 330 10.66 -4.15 12.96
C ILE A 330 9.64 -5.29 13.07
N HIS A 331 9.06 -5.47 14.27
CA HIS A 331 8.07 -6.51 14.52
C HIS A 331 6.84 -6.39 13.63
N ASN A 332 6.19 -5.22 13.60
CA ASN A 332 4.94 -5.05 12.85
C ASN A 332 5.15 -5.22 11.33
N LEU A 333 6.27 -4.77 10.78
CA LEU A 333 6.56 -4.98 9.36
C LEU A 333 6.83 -6.45 9.05
N HIS A 334 7.63 -7.12 9.89
CA HIS A 334 7.87 -8.56 9.77
C HIS A 334 6.57 -9.37 9.83
N PHE A 335 5.69 -9.03 10.77
CA PHE A 335 4.37 -9.66 10.88
C PHE A 335 3.57 -9.55 9.57
N TYR A 336 3.53 -8.37 8.93
CA TYR A 336 2.83 -8.19 7.67
C TYR A 336 3.46 -8.97 6.52
N GLN A 337 4.80 -8.99 6.45
CA GLN A 337 5.49 -9.80 5.45
C GLN A 337 5.24 -11.30 5.66
N LYS A 338 5.15 -11.75 6.91
CA LYS A 338 4.81 -13.13 7.27
C LYS A 338 3.39 -13.50 6.86
N VAL A 339 2.40 -12.62 7.08
CA VAL A 339 1.02 -12.83 6.59
C VAL A 339 1.01 -13.00 5.06
N MET A 340 1.75 -12.16 4.32
CA MET A 340 1.84 -12.30 2.86
C MET A 340 2.56 -13.59 2.45
N GLN A 341 3.63 -13.98 3.14
CA GLN A 341 4.34 -15.24 2.89
C GLN A 341 3.43 -16.45 3.14
N ASP A 342 2.72 -16.48 4.25
CA ASP A 342 1.84 -17.59 4.61
C ASP A 342 0.67 -17.72 3.61
N LEU A 343 0.12 -16.60 3.13
CA LEU A 343 -0.89 -16.61 2.05
C LEU A 343 -0.31 -17.15 0.74
N ARG A 344 0.92 -16.74 0.36
CA ARG A 344 1.61 -17.29 -0.82
C ARG A 344 1.78 -18.80 -0.69
N ASP A 345 2.26 -19.27 0.45
CA ASP A 345 2.49 -20.69 0.71
C ASP A 345 1.17 -21.48 0.75
N ALA A 346 0.11 -20.91 1.33
CA ALA A 346 -1.20 -21.55 1.38
C ALA A 346 -1.83 -21.70 -0.02
N ILE A 347 -1.70 -20.69 -0.89
CA ILE A 347 -2.15 -20.79 -2.29
C ILE A 347 -1.29 -21.81 -3.06
N GLU A 348 0.03 -21.78 -2.88
CA GLU A 348 0.96 -22.70 -3.54
C GLU A 348 0.66 -24.17 -3.19
N ASN A 349 0.28 -24.44 -1.94
CA ASN A 349 0.06 -25.79 -1.43
C ASN A 349 -1.42 -26.22 -1.39
N ASP A 350 -2.34 -25.49 -2.04
CA ASP A 350 -3.79 -25.79 -2.05
C ASP A 350 -4.43 -25.86 -0.64
N ARG A 351 -3.95 -25.05 0.31
CA ARG A 351 -4.45 -24.99 1.70
C ARG A 351 -4.97 -23.61 2.11
N LEU A 352 -5.44 -22.81 1.15
CA LEU A 352 -5.87 -21.45 1.44
C LEU A 352 -7.04 -21.42 2.43
N GLU A 353 -8.07 -22.24 2.24
CA GLU A 353 -9.24 -22.23 3.14
C GLU A 353 -8.88 -22.69 4.55
N ASP A 354 -8.03 -23.72 4.70
CA ASP A 354 -7.51 -24.16 5.99
C ASP A 354 -6.71 -23.04 6.68
N HIS A 355 -5.82 -22.39 5.95
CA HIS A 355 -5.02 -21.28 6.45
C HIS A 355 -5.90 -20.10 6.92
N VAL A 356 -6.95 -19.75 6.16
CA VAL A 356 -7.91 -18.71 6.53
C VAL A 356 -8.65 -19.12 7.81
N ALA A 357 -9.14 -20.35 7.89
CA ALA A 357 -9.82 -20.85 9.09
C ALA A 357 -8.91 -20.80 10.33
N GLU A 358 -7.66 -21.23 10.22
CA GLU A 358 -6.65 -21.14 11.28
C GLU A 358 -6.35 -19.70 11.69
N PHE A 359 -6.20 -18.79 10.71
CA PHE A 359 -5.93 -17.37 10.94
C PHE A 359 -7.02 -16.70 11.78
N TYR A 360 -8.29 -16.97 11.45
CA TYR A 360 -9.45 -16.44 12.18
C TYR A 360 -9.64 -17.14 13.54
N ALA A 361 -9.45 -18.46 13.61
CA ALA A 361 -9.55 -19.23 14.85
C ALA A 361 -8.54 -18.74 15.91
N LYS A 362 -7.29 -18.46 15.53
CA LYS A 362 -6.27 -17.89 16.43
C LYS A 362 -6.69 -16.55 17.04
N ARG A 363 -7.58 -15.80 16.38
CA ARG A 363 -8.11 -14.50 16.83
C ARG A 363 -9.44 -14.61 17.56
N GLY A 364 -10.02 -15.82 17.67
CA GLY A 364 -11.36 -16.01 18.22
C GLY A 364 -12.45 -15.35 17.38
N LEU A 365 -12.26 -15.29 16.07
CA LEU A 365 -13.18 -14.67 15.11
C LEU A 365 -13.75 -15.73 14.16
N GLU A 366 -14.95 -15.47 13.63
CA GLU A 366 -15.54 -16.30 12.57
C GLU A 366 -14.96 -15.91 11.21
N VAL A 367 -14.83 -16.91 10.31
CA VAL A 367 -14.41 -16.67 8.93
C VAL A 367 -15.55 -15.96 8.19
N PRO A 368 -15.31 -14.76 7.62
CA PRO A 368 -16.30 -14.08 6.80
C PRO A 368 -16.69 -14.92 5.58
N ALA A 369 -17.98 -14.93 5.27
CA ALA A 369 -18.48 -15.57 4.06
C ALA A 369 -17.85 -14.94 2.82
N LEU A 370 -17.30 -15.78 1.94
CA LEU A 370 -16.82 -15.37 0.62
C LEU A 370 -17.98 -15.52 -0.38
N LYS A 371 -18.29 -14.45 -1.12
CA LYS A 371 -19.39 -14.43 -2.09
C LYS A 371 -18.94 -14.75 -3.50
#